data_AF-A0A0T7FD13-F1
#
_entry.id   AF-A0A0T7FD13-F1
#
_cell.length_a   1.000
_cell.length_b   1.000
_cell.length_c   1.000
_cell.angle_alpha   90.00
_cell.angle_beta   90.00
_cell.angle_gamma   90.00
#
_symmetry.space_group_name_H-M   'P 1'
#
loop_
_entity.id
_entity.type
_entity.pdbx_description
1 polymer ?
#
loop_
_entity_poly.entity_id
_entity_poly.type
_entity_poly.pdbx_seq_one_letter_code
_entity_poly.pdbx_strand_id
1 'polypeptide(L)'
;MSRRLSPIRLMPTMSSKVITPADLLDDRVLIPGRNSPLRLALDRAFSNEDHQPISTMETSMLNCYYFAASGMGVGIVDHTSLRSAGADIIAIPFEPRIEVSYFAIRPSGGQRIAVLDDIVRRMGELMPE
;
A
#
# COMPACT_ATOMS: atom_id res chain seq x y z
N MET A 1 -23.55 21.76 -18.38
CA MET A 1 -23.64 20.30 -18.20
C MET A 1 -22.85 19.94 -16.96
N SER A 2 -23.56 19.62 -15.88
CA SER A 2 -23.06 19.53 -14.51
C SER A 2 -22.19 18.29 -14.31
N ARG A 3 -20.89 18.45 -14.08
CA ARG A 3 -20.07 17.42 -13.45
C ARG A 3 -20.06 17.72 -11.95
N ARG A 4 -20.86 16.98 -11.19
CA ARG A 4 -20.78 16.93 -9.73
C ARG A 4 -19.36 16.49 -9.36
N LEU A 5 -18.56 17.43 -8.91
CA LEU A 5 -17.39 17.16 -8.07
C LEU A 5 -17.96 16.67 -6.72
N SER A 6 -18.09 15.36 -6.56
CA SER A 6 -18.31 14.75 -5.26
C SER A 6 -17.01 14.84 -4.45
N PRO A 7 -17.09 15.01 -3.13
CA PRO A 7 -16.13 15.80 -2.36
C PRO A 7 -14.80 15.09 -2.19
N ILE A 8 -13.72 15.88 -2.15
CA ILE A 8 -12.50 15.55 -1.42
C ILE A 8 -12.96 15.19 0.00
N ARG A 9 -12.92 13.90 0.34
CA ARG A 9 -13.25 13.43 1.68
C ARG A 9 -12.05 13.77 2.56
N LEU A 10 -12.02 15.01 3.03
CA LEU A 10 -11.20 15.43 4.17
C LEU A 10 -11.62 14.57 5.35
N MET A 11 -10.88 13.51 5.65
CA MET A 11 -10.91 12.94 7.00
C MET A 11 -10.44 14.06 7.93
N PRO A 12 -11.25 14.49 8.91
CA PRO A 12 -10.83 15.52 9.84
C PRO A 12 -9.59 14.98 10.54
N THR A 13 -8.53 15.79 10.56
CA THR A 13 -7.28 15.59 11.26
C THR A 13 -7.46 14.81 12.57
N MET A 14 -7.22 13.50 12.53
CA MET A 14 -7.04 12.68 13.72
C MET A 14 -5.87 11.76 13.43
N SER A 15 -4.68 12.21 13.84
CA SER A 15 -3.43 11.46 13.85
C SER A 15 -3.45 10.23 14.79
N SER A 16 -4.63 9.73 15.17
CA SER A 16 -4.82 8.66 16.16
C SER A 16 -5.89 7.63 15.76
N LYS A 17 -6.41 7.67 14.53
CA LYS A 17 -7.39 6.67 14.06
C LYS A 17 -6.67 5.58 13.28
N VAL A 18 -6.96 4.32 13.61
CA VAL A 18 -6.58 3.15 12.81
C VAL A 18 -7.77 2.83 11.90
N ILE A 19 -7.51 2.46 10.64
CA ILE A 19 -8.53 2.10 9.65
C ILE A 19 -8.62 0.59 9.54
N THR A 20 -9.85 0.08 9.50
CA THR A 20 -10.16 -1.34 9.33
C THR A 20 -10.80 -1.61 7.96
N PRO A 21 -10.86 -2.87 7.48
CA PRO A 21 -11.63 -3.24 6.30
C PRO A 21 -13.06 -2.67 6.28
N ALA A 22 -13.74 -2.69 7.42
CA ALA A 22 -15.11 -2.19 7.58
C ALA A 22 -15.23 -0.69 7.27
N ASP A 23 -14.22 0.12 7.60
CA ASP A 23 -14.21 1.55 7.32
C ASP A 23 -14.09 1.86 5.82
N LEU A 24 -13.64 0.89 5.01
CA LEU A 24 -13.38 1.04 3.58
C LEU A 24 -14.51 0.50 2.70
N LEU A 25 -15.59 -0.02 3.29
CA LEU A 25 -16.68 -0.64 2.55
C LEU A 25 -17.35 0.36 1.59
N ASP A 26 -17.47 1.62 1.99
CA ASP A 26 -18.10 2.68 1.19
C ASP A 26 -17.17 3.37 0.18
N ASP A 27 -15.87 3.04 0.20
CA ASP A 27 -14.86 3.70 -0.63
C ASP A 27 -14.43 2.82 -1.81
N ARG A 28 -13.90 3.48 -2.86
CA ARG A 28 -13.19 2.75 -3.91
C ARG A 28 -11.80 2.38 -3.39
N VAL A 29 -11.56 1.08 -3.20
CA VAL A 29 -10.26 0.59 -2.73
C VAL A 29 -9.35 0.29 -3.92
N LEU A 30 -8.17 0.91 -3.93
CA LEU A 30 -7.12 0.66 -4.91
C LEU A 30 -6.21 -0.44 -4.37
N ILE A 31 -6.23 -1.60 -5.03
CA ILE A 31 -5.58 -2.81 -4.55
C ILE A 31 -4.38 -3.12 -5.45
N PRO A 32 -3.21 -3.50 -4.87
CA PRO A 32 -2.08 -3.92 -5.65
C PRO A 32 -2.39 -5.19 -6.48
N GLY A 33 -1.64 -5.34 -7.57
CA GLY A 33 -1.76 -6.47 -8.49
C GLY A 33 -1.60 -7.82 -7.81
N ARG A 34 -2.17 -8.87 -8.42
CA ARG A 34 -2.24 -10.24 -7.86
C ARG A 34 -0.91 -10.87 -7.42
N ASN A 35 0.21 -10.45 -7.96
CA ASN A 35 1.54 -10.97 -7.59
C ASN A 35 2.15 -10.26 -6.38
N SER A 36 1.47 -9.26 -5.82
CA SER A 36 1.94 -8.57 -4.62
C SER A 36 1.70 -9.40 -3.36
N PRO A 37 2.69 -9.54 -2.46
CA PRO A 37 2.48 -10.14 -1.14
C PRO A 37 1.36 -9.47 -0.35
N LEU A 38 1.15 -8.16 -0.54
CA LEU A 38 0.06 -7.42 0.12
C LEU A 38 -1.33 -7.88 -0.36
N ARG A 39 -1.46 -8.36 -1.60
CA ARG A 39 -2.77 -8.74 -2.14
C ARG A 39 -3.41 -9.86 -1.34
N LEU A 40 -2.66 -10.93 -1.06
CA LEU A 40 -3.18 -12.08 -0.34
C LEU A 40 -3.61 -11.73 1.08
N ALA A 41 -2.85 -10.87 1.75
CA ALA A 41 -3.18 -10.40 3.09
C ALA A 41 -4.40 -9.48 3.10
N LEU A 42 -4.55 -8.62 2.10
CA LEU A 42 -5.74 -7.79 1.90
C LEU A 42 -6.98 -8.62 1.62
N ASP A 43 -6.89 -9.58 0.70
CA ASP A 43 -8.00 -10.47 0.38
C ASP A 43 -8.46 -11.21 1.64
N ARG A 44 -7.54 -11.68 2.50
CA ARG A 44 -7.88 -12.27 3.81
C ARG A 44 -8.53 -11.27 4.76
N ALA A 45 -8.01 -10.06 4.85
CA ALA A 45 -8.56 -9.01 5.71
C ALA A 45 -10.00 -8.66 5.31
N PHE A 46 -10.28 -8.48 4.02
CA PHE A 46 -11.64 -8.22 3.51
C PHE A 46 -12.55 -9.45 3.52
N SER A 47 -12.02 -10.67 3.45
CA SER A 47 -12.83 -11.90 3.52
C SER A 47 -13.39 -12.17 4.92
N ASN A 48 -12.80 -11.56 5.95
CA ASN A 48 -13.30 -11.66 7.33
C ASN A 48 -14.50 -10.73 7.59
N GLU A 49 -14.79 -9.81 6.67
CA GLU A 49 -15.96 -8.94 6.74
C GLU A 49 -17.14 -9.57 6.01
N ASP A 50 -18.36 -9.30 6.50
CA ASP A 50 -19.59 -9.76 5.85
C ASP A 50 -19.78 -9.16 4.43
N HIS A 51 -19.07 -8.06 4.14
CA HIS A 51 -19.21 -7.30 2.91
C HIS A 51 -17.84 -6.97 2.29
N GLN A 52 -17.81 -6.94 0.96
CA GLN A 52 -16.66 -6.45 0.20
C GLN A 52 -16.83 -4.95 -0.08
N PRO A 53 -15.73 -4.20 -0.34
CA PRO A 53 -15.83 -2.80 -0.75
C PRO A 53 -16.72 -2.60 -1.97
N ILE A 54 -17.44 -1.48 -2.02
CA ILE A 54 -18.35 -1.12 -3.14
C ILE A 54 -17.65 -1.23 -4.50
N SER A 55 -16.35 -0.90 -4.57
CA SER A 55 -15.57 -1.07 -5.79
C SER A 55 -14.09 -1.25 -5.50
N THR A 56 -13.48 -2.20 -6.20
CA THR A 56 -12.03 -2.40 -6.17
C THR A 56 -11.42 -2.10 -7.55
N MET A 57 -10.22 -1.53 -7.56
CA MET A 57 -9.44 -1.32 -8.79
C MET A 57 -8.04 -1.90 -8.60
N GLU A 58 -7.68 -2.85 -9.46
CA GLU A 58 -6.36 -3.48 -9.43
C GLU A 58 -5.33 -2.61 -10.20
N THR A 59 -4.18 -2.34 -9.59
CA THR A 59 -3.07 -1.61 -10.23
C THR A 59 -1.72 -1.93 -9.58
N SER A 60 -0.62 -1.30 -10.01
CA SER A 60 0.68 -1.43 -9.35
C SER A 60 0.70 -0.67 -8.02
N MET A 61 1.55 -1.07 -7.08
CA MET A 61 1.61 -0.45 -5.75
C MET A 61 1.96 1.05 -5.79
N LEU A 62 2.88 1.41 -6.67
CA LEU A 62 3.26 2.80 -6.94
C LEU A 62 2.11 3.57 -7.61
N ASN A 63 1.31 2.92 -8.47
CA ASN A 63 0.13 3.57 -9.05
C ASN A 63 -1.02 3.73 -8.04
N CYS A 64 -1.19 2.81 -7.08
CA CYS A 64 -2.16 2.99 -5.97
C CYS A 64 -1.92 4.32 -5.27
N TYR A 65 -0.65 4.64 -5.00
CA TYR A 65 -0.26 5.92 -4.42
C TYR A 65 -0.68 7.11 -5.28
N TYR A 66 -0.30 7.16 -6.55
CA TYR A 66 -0.59 8.31 -7.42
C TYR A 66 -2.08 8.50 -7.67
N PHE A 67 -2.82 7.39 -7.73
CA PHE A 67 -4.27 7.40 -7.93
C PHE A 67 -5.02 7.79 -6.66
N ALA A 68 -4.53 7.41 -5.48
CA ALA A 68 -5.06 7.93 -4.22
C ALA A 68 -4.80 9.44 -4.10
N ALA A 69 -3.59 9.89 -4.43
CA ALA A 69 -3.24 11.31 -4.44
C ALA A 69 -4.08 12.15 -5.41
N SER A 70 -4.54 11.56 -6.52
CA SER A 70 -5.44 12.24 -7.47
C SER A 70 -6.92 12.15 -7.11
N GLY A 71 -7.25 11.56 -5.95
CA GLY A 71 -8.61 11.46 -5.45
C GLY A 71 -9.45 10.37 -6.12
N MET A 72 -8.83 9.40 -6.80
CA MET A 72 -9.58 8.31 -7.43
C MET A 72 -10.06 7.24 -6.44
N GLY A 73 -9.52 7.19 -5.23
CA GLY A 73 -9.93 6.23 -4.20
C GLY A 73 -8.95 6.18 -3.03
N VAL A 74 -9.09 5.15 -2.19
CA VAL A 74 -8.20 4.88 -1.05
C VAL A 74 -7.23 3.77 -1.45
N GLY A 75 -5.93 4.05 -1.43
CA GLY A 75 -4.89 3.07 -1.73
C GLY A 75 -4.29 2.47 -0.47
N ILE A 76 -4.14 1.15 -0.44
CA ILE A 76 -3.39 0.46 0.61
C ILE A 76 -1.99 0.15 0.07
N VAL A 77 -0.98 0.76 0.70
CA VAL A 77 0.43 0.73 0.27
C VAL A 77 1.34 0.40 1.44
N ASP A 78 2.52 -0.14 1.16
CA ASP A 78 3.57 -0.34 2.16
C ASP A 78 4.36 0.97 2.43
N HIS A 79 5.15 0.98 3.51
CA HIS A 79 5.93 2.15 3.91
C HIS A 79 7.02 2.58 2.90
N THR A 80 7.60 1.64 2.17
CA THR A 80 8.64 1.94 1.16
C THR A 80 8.02 2.66 -0.04
N SER A 81 6.82 2.23 -0.48
CA SER A 81 6.06 2.91 -1.52
C SER A 81 5.65 4.33 -1.08
N LEU A 82 5.24 4.52 0.18
CA LEU A 82 4.92 5.84 0.74
C LEU A 82 6.12 6.80 0.70
N ARG A 83 7.32 6.33 1.03
CA ARG A 83 8.56 7.16 0.99
C ARG A 83 8.98 7.51 -0.43
N SER A 84 8.69 6.65 -1.39
CA SER A 84 9.17 6.81 -2.77
C SER A 84 8.43 7.90 -3.55
N ALA A 85 7.29 8.38 -3.05
CA ALA A 85 6.42 9.25 -3.81
C ALA A 85 6.14 10.55 -3.04
N GLY A 86 6.26 11.69 -3.73
CA GLY A 86 6.27 13.03 -3.14
C GLY A 86 4.95 13.80 -3.26
N ALA A 87 3.83 13.12 -3.39
CA ALA A 87 2.50 13.73 -3.38
C ALA A 87 1.97 13.96 -1.94
N ASP A 88 1.05 14.90 -1.83
CA ASP A 88 0.41 15.26 -0.57
C ASP A 88 -0.68 14.23 -0.24
N ILE A 89 -0.35 13.23 0.57
CA ILE A 89 -1.28 12.21 1.04
C ILE A 89 -1.23 12.05 2.55
N ILE A 90 -2.38 11.72 3.14
CA ILE A 90 -2.48 11.36 4.56
C ILE A 90 -2.37 9.84 4.67
N ALA A 91 -1.30 9.37 5.31
CA ALA A 91 -1.13 7.95 5.63
C ALA A 91 -1.76 7.66 6.99
N ILE A 92 -2.62 6.64 7.04
CA ILE A 92 -3.33 6.21 8.25
C ILE A 92 -3.02 4.72 8.47
N PRO A 93 -2.68 4.27 9.70
CA PRO A 93 -2.44 2.85 9.98
C PRO A 93 -3.65 1.99 9.65
N PHE A 94 -3.40 0.78 9.13
CA PHE A 94 -4.43 -0.21 8.79
C PHE A 94 -4.37 -1.41 9.75
N GLU A 95 -5.52 -1.84 10.25
CA GLU A 95 -5.68 -3.10 11.00
C GLU A 95 -6.61 -4.06 10.23
N PRO A 96 -6.25 -5.35 10.10
CA PRO A 96 -5.12 -6.02 10.74
C PRO A 96 -3.78 -5.60 10.14
N ARG A 97 -2.73 -5.52 10.97
CA ARG A 97 -1.38 -5.16 10.52
C ARG A 97 -0.89 -6.21 9.51
N ILE A 98 -0.56 -5.75 8.30
CA ILE A 98 -0.01 -6.59 7.25
C ILE A 98 1.50 -6.37 7.20
N GLU A 99 2.27 -7.40 7.57
CA GLU A 99 3.73 -7.35 7.50
C GLU A 99 4.22 -7.66 6.08
N VAL A 100 5.11 -6.81 5.58
CA VAL A 100 5.80 -6.99 4.30
C VAL A 100 7.29 -7.08 4.59
N SER A 101 7.91 -8.19 4.21
CA SER A 101 9.34 -8.41 4.37
C SER A 101 10.04 -8.37 3.02
N TYR A 102 11.17 -7.67 2.96
CA TYR A 102 12.00 -7.56 1.77
C TYR A 102 13.26 -8.41 1.94
N PHE A 103 13.55 -9.25 0.94
CA PHE A 103 14.69 -10.18 0.97
C PHE A 103 15.56 -10.02 -0.27
N ALA A 104 16.88 -10.08 -0.06
CA ALA A 104 17.84 -10.23 -1.15
C ALA A 104 18.02 -11.71 -1.48
N ILE A 105 17.58 -12.13 -2.68
CA ILE A 105 17.71 -13.52 -3.14
C ILE A 105 19.04 -13.69 -3.88
N ARG A 106 19.78 -14.76 -3.56
CA ARG A 106 21.05 -15.11 -4.22
C ARG A 106 20.99 -16.55 -4.73
N PRO A 107 21.49 -16.84 -5.94
CA PRO A 107 21.55 -18.21 -6.45
C PRO A 107 22.48 -19.06 -5.58
N SER A 108 22.06 -20.30 -5.33
CA SER A 108 22.88 -21.28 -4.60
C SER A 108 24.15 -21.59 -5.38
N GLY A 109 25.31 -21.55 -4.71
CA GLY A 109 26.61 -21.77 -5.33
C GLY A 109 27.18 -20.58 -6.12
N GLY A 110 26.48 -19.42 -6.13
CA GLY A 110 27.02 -18.20 -6.71
C GLY A 110 28.27 -17.71 -5.98
N GLN A 111 29.29 -17.28 -6.71
CA GLN A 111 30.49 -16.69 -6.13
C GLN A 111 30.11 -15.40 -5.37
N ARG A 112 30.71 -15.17 -4.19
CA ARG A 112 30.53 -13.91 -3.47
C ARG A 112 31.18 -12.77 -4.25
N ILE A 113 30.37 -11.79 -4.62
CA ILE A 113 30.81 -10.57 -5.30
C ILE A 113 30.69 -9.44 -4.28
N ALA A 114 31.82 -8.85 -3.88
CA ALA A 114 31.88 -7.81 -2.85
C ALA A 114 30.92 -6.63 -3.15
N VAL A 115 30.81 -6.24 -4.42
CA VAL A 115 29.89 -5.18 -4.85
C VAL A 115 28.42 -5.54 -4.58
N LEU A 116 28.02 -6.81 -4.71
CA LEU A 116 26.66 -7.24 -4.38
C LEU A 116 26.40 -7.22 -2.87
N ASP A 117 27.41 -7.54 -2.06
CA ASP A 117 27.31 -7.43 -0.60
C ASP A 117 27.13 -5.97 -0.18
N ASP A 118 27.86 -5.04 -0.80
CA ASP A 118 27.71 -3.61 -0.55
C ASP A 118 26.35 -3.07 -0.99
N ILE A 119 25.82 -3.52 -2.13
CA ILE A 119 24.47 -3.13 -2.58
C ILE A 119 23.42 -3.61 -1.58
N VAL A 120 23.48 -4.87 -1.16
CA VAL A 120 22.50 -5.42 -0.19
C VAL A 120 22.57 -4.67 1.13
N ARG A 121 23.78 -4.41 1.64
CA ARG A 121 23.98 -3.62 2.86
C ARG A 121 23.37 -2.23 2.73
N ARG A 122 23.67 -1.52 1.63
CA ARG A 122 23.16 -0.16 1.41
C ARG A 122 21.64 -0.13 1.21
N MET A 123 21.06 -1.15 0.59
CA MET A 123 19.61 -1.29 0.51
C MET A 123 18.99 -1.47 1.90
N GLY A 124 19.59 -2.27 2.78
CA GLY A 124 19.15 -2.41 4.17
C GLY A 124 19.19 -1.09 4.95
N GLU A 125 20.19 -0.25 4.72
CA GLU A 125 20.28 1.09 5.32
C GLU A 125 19.18 2.05 4.83
N LEU A 126 18.69 1.86 3.60
CA LEU A 126 17.65 2.69 2.98
C LEU A 126 16.21 2.22 3.28
N MET A 127 16.05 0.98 3.75
CA MET A 127 14.77 0.34 4.04
C MET A 127 14.64 0.09 5.55
N PRO A 128 14.08 1.04 6.33
CA PRO A 128 13.89 0.85 7.77
C PRO A 128 12.83 -0.24 8.05
N GLU A 129 12.99 -0.94 9.18
CA GLU A 129 12.03 -1.94 9.71
C GLU A 129 10.65 -1.35 10.05
#